data_AF-A0A9D6DL79-F1
#
_entry.id   AF-A0A9D6DL79-F1
#
_cell.length_a   1.000
_cell.length_b   1.000
_cell.length_c   1.000
_cell.angle_alpha   90.00
_cell.angle_beta   90.00
_cell.angle_gamma   90.00
#
_symmetry.space_group_name_H-M   'P 1'
#
loop_
_entity.id
_entity.type
_entity.pdbx_description
1 polymer ?
#
loop_
_entity_poly.entity_id
_entity_poly.type
_entity_poly.pdbx_seq_one_letter_code
_entity_poly.pdbx_strand_id
1 'polypeptide(L)'
;MSGRPRRPARRGRGRVRWPRLPTLDRYVGLSVARSYFLVLMILLTLFSVLALIEELEDLGKGRYRLGDIVAFIALTMPRRALDLSPVAALLGSVVALGGLASAGELVAMQAAGVSTRRVGWSVLKPGLLFMAGTLLAGEFVAPPLDQAAYVRRVRAISAVSAMLSEQGFWSRDARRFLRVRHVRAADVLGGVEVFEFDDAGDLRVFLHARRADLVDARWWLLTDVLEKQFAPEGTTTRRLPARAWESFLGREQIDLLVLPAGSLSLWDLYRYVRVLRAGGQDPARYELALWHKVSMPLATGAMVLLAIPFVFGLLRVASAGQRMMAGTLA
;
A
#
# COMPACT_ATOMS: atom_id res chain seq x y z
N MET A 1 60.22 -36.90 -63.07
CA MET A 1 58.76 -36.62 -63.15
C MET A 1 58.11 -37.13 -61.87
N SER A 2 57.85 -36.27 -60.88
CA SER A 2 57.24 -36.65 -59.60
C SER A 2 55.95 -35.83 -59.38
N GLY A 3 54.81 -36.45 -59.66
CA GLY A 3 53.48 -35.84 -59.44
C GLY A 3 53.11 -35.89 -57.96
N ARG A 4 53.07 -34.73 -57.30
CA ARG A 4 52.46 -34.59 -55.96
C ARG A 4 50.93 -34.51 -56.09
N PRO A 5 50.14 -35.19 -55.23
CA PRO A 5 48.69 -35.05 -55.25
C PRO A 5 48.27 -33.70 -54.65
N ARG A 6 47.37 -33.01 -55.35
CA ARG A 6 46.72 -31.78 -54.88
C ARG A 6 45.84 -32.09 -53.67
N ARG A 7 46.10 -31.44 -52.53
CA ARG A 7 45.20 -31.44 -51.37
C ARG A 7 43.87 -30.75 -51.71
N PRO A 8 42.71 -31.24 -51.28
CA PRO A 8 41.45 -30.54 -51.48
C PRO A 8 41.39 -29.29 -50.60
N ALA A 9 40.88 -28.20 -51.19
CA ALA A 9 40.64 -26.93 -50.51
C ALA A 9 39.73 -27.14 -49.29
N ARG A 10 40.21 -26.77 -48.10
CA ARG A 10 39.39 -26.65 -46.89
C ARG A 10 38.27 -25.64 -47.17
N ARG A 11 37.05 -26.12 -47.40
CA ARG A 11 35.83 -25.30 -47.31
C ARG A 11 35.80 -24.68 -45.92
N GLY A 12 36.00 -23.37 -45.85
CA GLY A 12 35.78 -22.60 -44.64
C GLY A 12 34.33 -22.81 -44.19
N ARG A 13 34.13 -23.56 -43.10
CA ARG A 13 32.87 -23.56 -42.38
C ARG A 13 32.67 -22.13 -41.85
N GLY A 14 31.92 -21.31 -42.58
CA GLY A 14 31.33 -20.11 -42.03
C GLY A 14 30.47 -20.52 -40.84
N ARG A 15 31.02 -20.39 -39.62
CA ARG A 15 30.23 -20.47 -38.41
C ARG A 15 29.27 -19.30 -38.48
N VAL A 16 28.03 -19.54 -38.91
CA VAL A 16 26.91 -18.63 -38.69
C VAL A 16 26.84 -18.42 -37.19
N ARG A 17 27.39 -17.30 -36.72
CA ARG A 17 27.26 -16.88 -35.33
C ARG A 17 25.81 -16.46 -35.17
N TRP A 18 24.97 -17.38 -34.71
CA TRP A 18 23.63 -17.08 -34.23
C TRP A 18 23.70 -15.85 -33.32
N PRO A 19 22.82 -14.85 -33.50
CA PRO A 19 22.86 -13.64 -32.71
C PRO A 19 22.76 -14.03 -31.23
N ARG A 20 23.58 -13.39 -30.40
CA ARG A 20 23.58 -13.63 -28.95
C ARG A 20 22.18 -13.31 -28.41
N LEU A 21 21.42 -14.37 -28.13
CA LEU A 21 20.08 -14.44 -27.54
C LEU A 21 19.72 -13.40 -26.45
N PRO A 22 20.65 -12.86 -25.62
CA PRO A 22 20.33 -11.76 -24.69
C PRO A 22 19.90 -10.42 -25.32
N THR A 23 20.20 -10.14 -26.59
CA THR A 23 19.85 -8.84 -27.19
C THR A 23 18.36 -8.70 -27.46
N LEU A 24 17.70 -9.76 -27.95
CA LEU A 24 16.26 -9.78 -28.21
C LEU A 24 15.46 -9.68 -26.89
N ASP A 25 15.88 -10.44 -25.88
CA ASP A 25 15.27 -10.40 -24.56
C ASP A 25 15.41 -9.00 -23.94
N ARG A 26 16.58 -8.36 -24.09
CA ARG A 26 16.81 -6.98 -23.63
C ARG A 26 15.97 -5.98 -24.41
N TYR A 27 15.83 -6.15 -25.73
CA TYR A 27 15.08 -5.25 -26.58
C TYR A 27 13.57 -5.30 -26.26
N VAL A 28 12.98 -6.49 -26.24
CA VAL A 28 11.56 -6.69 -25.86
C VAL A 28 11.34 -6.24 -24.41
N GLY A 29 12.23 -6.65 -23.50
CA GLY A 29 12.12 -6.30 -22.09
C GLY A 29 12.21 -4.79 -21.83
N LEU A 30 13.09 -4.08 -22.54
CA LEU A 30 13.21 -2.63 -22.45
C LEU A 30 12.01 -1.92 -23.06
N SER A 31 11.44 -2.44 -24.15
CA SER A 31 10.19 -1.92 -24.71
C SER A 31 9.04 -2.01 -23.70
N VAL A 32 8.88 -3.18 -23.07
CA VAL A 32 7.85 -3.41 -22.03
C VAL A 32 8.08 -2.51 -20.82
N ALA A 33 9.32 -2.40 -20.32
CA ALA A 33 9.65 -1.53 -19.20
C ALA A 33 9.36 -0.05 -19.51
N ARG A 34 9.74 0.45 -20.68
CA ARG A 34 9.48 1.84 -21.09
C ARG A 34 7.98 2.10 -21.17
N SER A 35 7.22 1.21 -21.81
CA SER A 35 5.77 1.36 -21.90
C SER A 35 5.08 1.25 -20.54
N TYR A 36 5.53 0.36 -19.65
CA TYR A 36 5.05 0.28 -18.27
C TYR A 36 5.22 1.62 -17.54
N PHE A 37 6.44 2.17 -17.52
CA PHE A 37 6.68 3.45 -16.84
C PHE A 37 5.94 4.62 -17.48
N LEU A 38 5.81 4.64 -18.81
CA LEU A 38 5.05 5.67 -19.52
C LEU A 38 3.56 5.61 -19.15
N VAL A 39 2.96 4.42 -19.17
CA VAL A 39 1.55 4.25 -18.77
C VAL A 39 1.36 4.56 -17.29
N LEU A 40 2.27 4.09 -16.43
CA LEU A 40 2.24 4.38 -15.00
C LEU A 40 2.30 5.89 -14.74
N MET A 41 3.17 6.62 -15.44
CA MET A 41 3.26 8.08 -15.34
C MET A 41 1.96 8.76 -15.75
N ILE A 42 1.34 8.34 -16.86
CA ILE A 42 0.06 8.90 -17.33
C ILE A 42 -1.03 8.68 -16.28
N LEU A 43 -1.17 7.43 -15.79
CA LEU A 43 -2.16 7.11 -14.76
C LEU A 43 -1.88 7.88 -13.47
N LEU A 44 -0.61 7.94 -13.03
CA LEU A 44 -0.23 8.65 -11.82
C LEU A 44 -0.55 10.13 -11.93
N THR A 45 -0.26 10.78 -13.06
CA THR A 45 -0.64 12.18 -13.29
C THR A 45 -2.15 12.36 -13.23
N LEU A 46 -2.92 11.54 -13.93
CA LEU A 46 -4.38 11.61 -13.94
C LEU A 46 -4.95 11.48 -12.51
N PHE A 47 -4.59 10.42 -11.80
CA PHE A 47 -5.09 10.16 -10.44
C PHE A 47 -4.57 11.19 -9.42
N SER A 48 -3.38 11.76 -9.62
CA SER A 48 -2.86 12.84 -8.76
C SER A 48 -3.65 14.13 -8.96
N VAL A 49 -4.08 14.45 -10.18
CA VAL A 49 -4.97 15.59 -10.44
C VAL A 49 -6.34 15.38 -9.79
N LEU A 50 -6.91 14.18 -9.87
CA LEU A 50 -8.18 13.88 -9.21
C LEU A 50 -8.09 14.10 -7.69
N ALA A 51 -7.04 13.60 -7.06
CA ALA A 51 -6.88 13.81 -5.63
C ALA A 51 -6.48 15.23 -5.24
N LEU A 52 -5.84 15.98 -6.14
CA LEU A 52 -5.65 17.41 -5.92
C LEU A 52 -7.02 18.09 -5.82
N ILE A 53 -7.98 17.73 -6.66
CA ILE A 53 -9.35 18.26 -6.61
C ILE A 53 -10.02 17.87 -5.29
N GLU A 54 -9.91 16.60 -4.86
CA GLU A 54 -10.45 16.14 -3.57
C GLU A 54 -9.86 16.93 -2.38
N GLU A 55 -8.54 17.11 -2.34
CA GLU A 55 -7.89 17.83 -1.24
C GLU A 55 -8.13 19.35 -1.27
N LEU A 56 -8.48 19.91 -2.44
CA LEU A 56 -8.87 21.31 -2.54
C LEU A 56 -10.20 21.60 -1.84
N GLU A 57 -11.08 20.62 -1.64
CA GLU A 57 -12.31 20.77 -0.85
C GLU A 57 -12.02 21.05 0.64
N ASP A 58 -10.85 20.61 1.13
CA ASP A 58 -10.38 20.85 2.49
C ASP A 58 -9.52 22.12 2.61
N LEU A 59 -9.25 22.82 1.51
CA LEU A 59 -8.45 24.03 1.49
C LEU A 59 -9.05 25.09 2.43
N GLY A 60 -8.23 25.65 3.31
CA GLY A 60 -8.66 26.67 4.27
C GLY A 60 -9.21 26.12 5.59
N LYS A 61 -9.38 24.80 5.73
CA LYS A 61 -9.68 24.19 7.04
C LYS A 61 -8.45 24.28 7.95
N GLY A 62 -8.56 25.02 9.06
CA GLY A 62 -7.44 25.26 9.97
C GLY A 62 -6.25 25.95 9.30
N ARG A 63 -5.06 25.36 9.43
CA ARG A 63 -3.82 25.84 8.77
C ARG A 63 -3.53 25.11 7.46
N TYR A 64 -4.48 24.36 6.91
CA TYR A 64 -4.27 23.65 5.65
C TYR A 64 -4.23 24.64 4.48
N ARG A 65 -3.11 24.63 3.74
CA ARG A 65 -2.82 25.54 2.61
C ARG A 65 -2.39 24.75 1.38
N LEU A 66 -2.34 25.42 0.23
CA LEU A 66 -1.97 24.79 -1.05
C LEU A 66 -0.62 24.05 -0.99
N GLY A 67 0.37 24.59 -0.28
CA GLY A 67 1.67 23.94 -0.11
C GLY A 67 1.59 22.61 0.65
N ASP A 68 0.66 22.47 1.59
CA ASP A 68 0.44 21.20 2.31
C ASP A 68 -0.28 20.18 1.43
N ILE A 69 -1.21 20.62 0.59
CA ILE A 69 -1.89 19.77 -0.39
C ILE A 69 -0.86 19.21 -1.39
N VAL A 70 -0.02 20.06 -1.98
CA VAL A 70 1.01 19.61 -2.94
C VAL A 70 1.98 18.63 -2.27
N ALA A 71 2.39 18.90 -1.03
CA ALA A 71 3.23 17.97 -0.27
C ALA A 71 2.51 16.64 0.00
N PHE A 72 1.23 16.67 0.36
CA PHE A 72 0.42 15.47 0.58
C PHE A 72 0.30 14.62 -0.70
N ILE A 73 0.00 15.24 -1.84
CA ILE A 73 -0.06 14.54 -3.12
C ILE A 73 1.31 13.94 -3.48
N ALA A 74 2.40 14.70 -3.35
CA ALA A 74 3.75 14.22 -3.65
C ALA A 74 4.17 13.03 -2.75
N LEU A 75 3.87 13.09 -1.45
CA LEU A 75 4.20 12.02 -0.50
C LEU A 75 3.35 10.76 -0.71
N THR A 76 2.12 10.89 -1.22
CA THR A 76 1.24 9.74 -1.51
C THR A 76 1.47 9.15 -2.92
N MET A 77 2.27 9.79 -3.78
CA MET A 77 2.57 9.28 -5.13
C MET A 77 3.14 7.86 -5.15
N PRO A 78 4.10 7.48 -4.29
CA PRO A 78 4.65 6.12 -4.32
C PRO A 78 3.60 5.06 -4.02
N ARG A 79 2.72 5.32 -3.05
CA ARG A 79 1.60 4.42 -2.74
C ARG A 79 0.66 4.28 -3.94
N ARG A 80 0.26 5.39 -4.57
CA ARG A 80 -0.60 5.36 -5.77
C ARG A 80 0.06 4.61 -6.92
N ALA A 81 1.37 4.77 -7.12
CA ALA A 81 2.10 4.06 -8.15
C ALA A 81 2.07 2.53 -7.92
N LEU A 82 2.11 2.07 -6.67
CA LEU A 82 1.92 0.66 -6.33
C LEU A 82 0.50 0.20 -6.65
N ASP A 83 -0.49 0.98 -6.25
CA ASP A 83 -1.90 0.64 -6.47
C ASP A 83 -2.26 0.55 -7.96
N LEU A 84 -1.62 1.38 -8.79
CA LEU A 84 -1.81 1.42 -10.24
C LEU A 84 -0.90 0.45 -11.01
N SER A 85 0.09 -0.18 -10.35
CA SER A 85 1.07 -1.05 -10.99
C SER A 85 0.45 -2.20 -11.79
N PRO A 86 -0.55 -2.96 -11.30
CA PRO A 86 -1.13 -4.05 -12.06
C PRO A 86 -1.75 -3.61 -13.39
N VAL A 87 -2.53 -2.52 -13.36
CA VAL A 87 -3.16 -1.96 -14.56
C VAL A 87 -2.12 -1.40 -15.52
N ALA A 88 -1.12 -0.68 -14.98
CA ALA A 88 -0.01 -0.17 -15.78
C ALA A 88 0.81 -1.29 -16.44
N ALA A 89 0.98 -2.43 -15.76
CA ALA A 89 1.71 -3.59 -16.26
C ALA A 89 0.96 -4.29 -17.39
N LEU A 90 -0.36 -4.43 -17.29
CA LEU A 90 -1.20 -4.95 -18.38
C LEU A 90 -1.12 -4.02 -19.61
N LEU A 91 -1.54 -2.76 -19.43
CA LEU A 91 -1.64 -1.79 -20.51
C LEU A 91 -0.26 -1.50 -21.13
N GLY A 92 0.77 -1.31 -20.32
CA GLY A 92 2.14 -1.11 -20.77
C GLY A 92 2.66 -2.28 -21.60
N SER A 93 2.39 -3.52 -21.17
CA SER A 93 2.78 -4.72 -21.92
C SER A 93 2.01 -4.85 -23.24
N VAL A 94 0.71 -4.56 -23.25
CA VAL A 94 -0.13 -4.56 -24.45
C VAL A 94 0.33 -3.50 -25.44
N VAL A 95 0.66 -2.30 -24.98
CA VAL A 95 1.19 -1.21 -25.81
C VAL A 95 2.54 -1.57 -26.39
N ALA A 96 3.47 -2.07 -25.58
CA ALA A 96 4.80 -2.46 -26.04
C ALA A 96 4.73 -3.57 -27.09
N LEU A 97 4.07 -4.68 -26.76
CA LEU A 97 3.94 -5.83 -27.65
C LEU A 97 3.10 -5.48 -28.89
N GLY A 98 2.06 -4.66 -28.72
CA GLY A 98 1.24 -4.17 -29.83
C GLY A 98 2.04 -3.32 -30.81
N GLY A 99 2.92 -2.44 -30.31
CA GLY A 99 3.83 -1.65 -31.14
C GLY A 99 4.79 -2.55 -31.94
N LEU A 100 5.41 -3.53 -31.28
CA LEU A 100 6.27 -4.52 -31.93
C LEU A 100 5.52 -5.38 -32.97
N ALA A 101 4.24 -5.70 -32.72
CA ALA A 101 3.39 -6.41 -33.66
C ALA A 101 3.10 -5.56 -34.90
N SER A 102 2.70 -4.30 -34.69
CA SER A 102 2.31 -3.37 -35.76
C SER A 102 3.50 -2.96 -36.64
N ALA A 103 4.71 -2.88 -36.08
CA ALA A 103 5.94 -2.67 -36.85
C ALA A 103 6.40 -3.94 -37.61
N GLY A 104 5.70 -5.06 -37.48
CA GLY A 104 6.09 -6.34 -38.08
C GLY A 104 7.26 -7.04 -37.40
N GLU A 105 7.80 -6.47 -36.31
CA GLU A 105 8.99 -6.99 -35.62
C GLU A 105 8.72 -8.36 -34.98
N LEU A 106 7.56 -8.55 -34.35
CA LEU A 106 7.19 -9.86 -33.77
C LEU A 106 7.06 -10.95 -34.85
N VAL A 107 6.52 -10.59 -36.02
CA VAL A 107 6.36 -11.51 -37.15
C VAL A 107 7.74 -11.85 -37.74
N ALA A 108 8.63 -10.86 -37.87
CA ALA A 108 10.01 -11.08 -38.31
C ALA A 108 10.79 -12.00 -37.35
N MET A 109 10.62 -11.83 -36.02
CA MET A 109 11.22 -12.71 -35.02
C MET A 109 10.72 -14.16 -35.16
N GLN A 110 9.42 -14.35 -35.38
CA GLN A 110 8.82 -15.67 -35.58
C GLN A 110 9.31 -16.32 -36.88
N ALA A 111 9.40 -15.56 -37.98
CA ALA A 111 9.94 -16.02 -39.25
C ALA A 111 11.43 -16.42 -39.15
N ALA A 112 12.19 -15.79 -38.25
CA ALA A 112 13.57 -16.15 -37.93
C ALA A 112 13.68 -17.37 -36.97
N GLY A 113 12.58 -18.03 -36.62
CA GLY A 113 12.54 -19.24 -35.79
C GLY A 113 12.38 -19.00 -34.28
N VAL A 114 12.05 -17.77 -33.84
CA VAL A 114 11.77 -17.49 -32.42
C VAL A 114 10.35 -17.90 -32.08
N SER A 115 10.18 -18.85 -31.16
CA SER A 115 8.85 -19.29 -30.71
C SER A 115 8.12 -18.23 -29.88
N THR A 116 6.79 -18.18 -29.98
CA THR A 116 5.94 -17.26 -29.20
C THR A 116 6.15 -17.42 -27.69
N ARG A 117 6.34 -18.65 -27.22
CA ARG A 117 6.66 -18.94 -25.81
C ARG A 117 7.94 -18.25 -25.36
N ARG A 118 8.96 -18.19 -26.22
CA ARG A 118 10.24 -17.53 -25.92
C ARG A 118 10.08 -16.01 -25.84
N VAL A 119 9.25 -15.42 -26.71
CA VAL A 119 8.91 -13.99 -26.61
C VAL A 119 8.15 -13.72 -25.32
N GLY A 120 7.17 -14.55 -24.96
CA GLY A 120 6.47 -14.46 -23.68
C GLY A 120 7.41 -14.49 -22.47
N TRP A 121 8.43 -15.36 -22.48
CA TRP A 121 9.45 -15.39 -21.43
C TRP A 121 10.29 -14.10 -21.36
N SER A 122 10.50 -13.43 -22.50
CA SER A 122 11.20 -12.14 -22.54
C SER A 122 10.39 -11.01 -21.92
N VAL A 123 9.06 -11.10 -21.99
CA VAL A 123 8.10 -10.16 -21.38
C VAL A 123 7.93 -10.41 -19.88
N LEU A 124 8.01 -11.67 -19.44
CA LEU A 124 7.92 -12.00 -18.02
C LEU A 124 9.13 -11.52 -17.20
N LYS A 125 10.32 -11.42 -17.80
CA LYS A 125 11.53 -10.90 -17.12
C LYS A 125 11.34 -9.50 -16.52
N PRO A 126 10.92 -8.47 -17.27
CA PRO A 126 10.59 -7.17 -16.67
C PRO A 126 9.35 -7.25 -15.77
N GLY A 127 8.39 -8.15 -16.03
CA GLY A 127 7.27 -8.40 -15.11
C GLY A 127 7.73 -8.79 -13.71
N LEU A 128 8.68 -9.73 -13.59
CA LEU A 128 9.29 -10.11 -12.32
C LEU A 128 10.00 -8.93 -11.65
N LEU A 129 10.64 -8.05 -12.42
CA LEU A 129 11.25 -6.83 -11.90
C LEU A 129 10.19 -5.88 -11.33
N PHE A 130 9.04 -5.74 -11.99
CA PHE A 130 7.92 -4.93 -11.47
C PHE A 130 7.36 -5.52 -10.18
N MET A 131 7.19 -6.85 -10.12
CA MET A 131 6.75 -7.54 -8.89
C MET A 131 7.71 -7.30 -7.72
N ALA A 132 9.01 -7.45 -7.98
CA ALA A 132 10.02 -7.19 -6.95
C ALA A 132 10.03 -5.71 -6.54
N GLY A 133 9.94 -4.80 -7.52
CA GLY A 133 9.88 -3.36 -7.27
C GLY A 133 8.67 -2.96 -6.44
N THR A 134 7.48 -3.50 -6.74
CA THR A 134 6.26 -3.19 -5.99
C THR A 134 6.31 -3.74 -4.56
N LEU A 135 6.83 -4.96 -4.37
CA LEU A 135 7.00 -5.54 -3.06
C LEU A 135 7.97 -4.70 -2.20
N LEU A 136 9.14 -4.35 -2.74
CA LEU A 136 10.16 -3.57 -2.03
C LEU A 136 9.67 -2.16 -1.71
N ALA A 137 9.06 -1.47 -2.68
CA ALA A 137 8.52 -0.14 -2.43
C ALA A 137 7.30 -0.18 -1.49
N GLY A 138 6.49 -1.23 -1.53
CA GLY A 138 5.34 -1.43 -0.64
C GLY A 138 5.70 -1.68 0.81
N GLU A 139 6.91 -2.16 1.07
CA GLU A 139 7.44 -2.38 2.42
C GLU A 139 8.26 -1.18 2.92
N PHE A 140 9.17 -0.65 2.11
CA PHE A 140 10.18 0.30 2.59
C PHE A 140 9.92 1.76 2.21
N VAL A 141 9.20 2.03 1.12
CA VAL A 141 9.09 3.39 0.55
C VAL A 141 7.70 3.98 0.79
N ALA A 142 6.65 3.26 0.40
CA ALA A 142 5.29 3.75 0.46
C ALA A 142 4.79 3.96 1.90
N PRO A 143 4.96 3.02 2.86
CA PRO A 143 4.43 3.20 4.21
C PRO A 143 4.94 4.46 4.94
N PRO A 144 6.25 4.74 5.04
CA PRO A 144 6.71 5.92 5.78
C PRO A 144 6.29 7.24 5.14
N LEU A 145 6.25 7.29 3.80
CA LEU A 145 5.84 8.50 3.08
C LEU A 145 4.34 8.76 3.21
N ASP A 146 3.53 7.72 3.11
CA ASP A 146 2.07 7.81 3.24
C ASP A 146 1.65 8.16 4.68
N GLN A 147 2.32 7.59 5.68
CA GLN A 147 2.15 7.97 7.08
C GLN A 147 2.55 9.43 7.33
N ALA A 148 3.70 9.87 6.80
CA ALA A 148 4.14 11.26 6.91
C ALA A 148 3.15 12.22 6.23
N ALA A 149 2.57 11.84 5.09
CA ALA A 149 1.53 12.61 4.41
C ALA A 149 0.30 12.76 5.31
N TYR A 150 -0.21 11.65 5.86
CA TYR A 150 -1.41 11.64 6.69
C TYR A 150 -1.21 12.44 7.98
N VAL A 151 -0.10 12.24 8.68
CA VAL A 151 0.23 13.00 9.90
C VAL A 151 0.34 14.48 9.61
N ARG A 152 0.97 14.87 8.49
CA ARG A 152 1.07 16.28 8.08
C ARG A 152 -0.31 16.88 7.78
N ARG A 153 -1.15 16.17 7.03
CA ARG A 153 -2.52 16.59 6.70
C ARG A 153 -3.36 16.77 7.96
N VAL A 154 -3.39 15.78 8.84
CA VAL A 154 -4.10 15.85 10.13
C VAL A 154 -3.56 17.01 10.95
N ARG A 155 -2.25 17.19 11.10
CA ARG A 155 -1.69 18.33 11.84
C ARG A 155 -2.05 19.68 11.21
N ALA A 156 -2.11 19.80 9.89
CA ALA A 156 -2.43 21.07 9.24
C ALA A 156 -3.92 21.44 9.38
N ILE A 157 -4.81 20.47 9.23
CA ILE A 157 -6.25 20.65 9.44
C ILE A 157 -6.54 20.84 10.94
N SER A 158 -5.95 19.99 11.78
CA SER A 158 -6.16 19.94 13.23
C SER A 158 -5.26 20.88 14.04
N ALA A 159 -4.37 21.68 13.46
CA ALA A 159 -3.59 22.67 14.21
C ALA A 159 -4.49 23.69 14.95
N VAL A 160 -5.75 23.82 14.52
CA VAL A 160 -6.81 24.52 15.27
C VAL A 160 -7.77 23.53 15.94
N SER A 161 -8.02 22.35 15.35
CA SER A 161 -8.86 21.31 15.99
C SER A 161 -8.22 20.58 17.17
N ALA A 162 -6.93 20.67 17.46
CA ALA A 162 -6.36 20.20 18.73
C ALA A 162 -6.80 21.11 19.90
N MET A 163 -7.13 22.37 19.61
CA MET A 163 -7.87 23.24 20.55
C MET A 163 -9.37 22.90 20.61
N LEU A 164 -9.93 22.10 19.69
CA LEU A 164 -11.38 21.90 19.49
C LEU A 164 -11.79 20.46 19.08
N SER A 165 -11.06 19.41 19.45
CA SER A 165 -11.41 18.03 19.07
C SER A 165 -12.49 17.54 20.04
N GLU A 166 -13.74 17.87 19.71
CA GLU A 166 -14.96 17.37 20.33
C GLU A 166 -15.20 15.88 20.03
N GLN A 167 -14.44 15.27 19.10
CA GLN A 167 -14.62 13.87 18.71
C GLN A 167 -13.72 12.98 19.57
N GLY A 168 -14.33 12.52 20.66
CA GLY A 168 -13.80 11.45 21.48
C GLY A 168 -13.60 10.13 20.73
N PHE A 169 -12.85 9.20 21.32
CA PHE A 169 -12.64 7.86 20.77
C PHE A 169 -12.97 6.78 21.81
N TRP A 170 -13.30 5.59 21.32
CA TRP A 170 -13.48 4.40 22.14
C TRP A 170 -12.34 3.41 21.86
N SER A 171 -11.89 2.73 22.91
CA SER A 171 -10.89 1.67 22.82
C SER A 171 -11.22 0.56 23.80
N ARG A 172 -10.78 -0.68 23.52
CA ARG A 172 -11.11 -1.85 24.34
C ARG A 172 -9.87 -2.71 24.54
N ASP A 173 -9.69 -3.21 25.75
CA ASP A 173 -8.67 -4.21 26.10
C ASP A 173 -9.31 -5.33 26.93
N ALA A 174 -9.45 -6.51 26.33
CA ALA A 174 -10.16 -7.66 26.89
C ALA A 174 -11.58 -7.32 27.42
N ARG A 175 -11.70 -7.10 28.73
CA ARG A 175 -12.94 -6.77 29.46
C ARG A 175 -12.99 -5.32 29.94
N ARG A 176 -12.05 -4.49 29.51
CA ARG A 176 -11.97 -3.07 29.84
C ARG A 176 -12.33 -2.26 28.61
N PHE A 177 -13.25 -1.32 28.75
CA PHE A 177 -13.60 -0.36 27.71
C PHE A 177 -13.19 1.02 28.18
N LEU A 178 -12.54 1.76 27.29
CA LEU A 178 -12.09 3.12 27.50
C LEU A 178 -12.85 4.01 26.52
N ARG A 179 -13.42 5.09 27.04
CA ARG A 179 -13.90 6.21 26.24
C ARG A 179 -13.13 7.44 26.61
N VAL A 180 -12.63 8.16 25.62
CA VAL A 180 -12.06 9.49 25.80
C VAL A 180 -12.99 10.47 25.13
N ARG A 181 -13.45 11.50 25.84
CA ARG A 181 -14.43 12.46 25.29
C ARG A 181 -13.79 13.49 24.38
N HIS A 182 -12.57 13.93 24.69
CA HIS A 182 -11.81 14.87 23.87
C HIS A 182 -10.31 14.70 24.13
N VAL A 183 -9.52 14.93 23.09
CA VAL A 183 -8.04 14.90 23.17
C VAL A 183 -7.56 16.35 23.08
N ARG A 184 -6.92 16.86 24.14
CA ARG A 184 -6.39 18.24 24.18
C ARG A 184 -4.97 18.31 23.63
N ALA A 185 -4.16 17.31 23.94
CA ALA A 185 -2.79 17.13 23.45
C ALA A 185 -2.47 15.63 23.39
N ALA A 186 -1.39 15.24 22.70
CA ALA A 186 -1.00 13.82 22.56
C ALA A 186 -0.75 13.11 23.91
N ASP A 187 -0.49 13.89 24.97
CA ASP A 187 -0.21 13.49 26.33
C ASP A 187 -1.30 13.91 27.34
N VAL A 188 -2.36 14.60 26.89
CA VAL A 188 -3.44 15.10 27.76
C VAL A 188 -4.82 14.76 27.20
N LEU A 189 -5.53 13.86 27.89
CA LEU A 189 -6.89 13.42 27.57
C LEU A 189 -7.92 14.07 28.49
N GLY A 190 -9.11 14.34 27.98
CA GLY A 190 -10.21 14.95 28.73
C GLY A 190 -11.49 14.11 28.70
N GLY A 191 -12.13 13.98 29.87
CA GLY A 191 -13.33 13.17 30.05
C GLY A 191 -13.08 11.69 29.74
N VAL A 192 -12.21 11.08 30.54
CA VAL A 192 -11.82 9.67 30.39
C VAL A 192 -12.77 8.80 31.20
N GLU A 193 -13.40 7.82 30.56
CA GLU A 193 -14.27 6.83 31.18
C GLU A 193 -13.70 5.43 30.97
N VAL A 194 -13.54 4.66 32.04
CA VAL A 194 -13.09 3.27 32.01
C VAL A 194 -14.20 2.39 32.59
N PHE A 195 -14.59 1.37 31.84
CA PHE A 195 -15.57 0.36 32.24
C PHE A 195 -14.84 -0.98 32.33
N GLU A 196 -14.83 -1.61 33.50
CA GLU A 196 -14.28 -2.95 33.69
C GLU A 196 -15.40 -3.94 33.97
N PHE A 197 -15.46 -4.99 33.17
CA PHE A 197 -16.44 -6.06 33.28
C PHE A 197 -15.80 -7.33 33.86
N ASP A 198 -16.59 -8.13 34.56
CA ASP A 198 -16.17 -9.43 35.10
C ASP A 198 -16.26 -10.58 34.06
N ASP A 199 -16.03 -11.82 34.50
CA ASP A 199 -16.14 -13.03 33.66
C ASP A 199 -17.57 -13.29 33.16
N ALA A 200 -18.59 -12.86 33.91
CA ALA A 200 -20.00 -13.06 33.58
C ALA A 200 -20.53 -11.98 32.63
N GLY A 201 -19.78 -10.89 32.44
CA GLY A 201 -20.15 -9.74 31.61
C GLY A 201 -20.83 -8.62 32.39
N ASP A 202 -20.82 -8.69 33.73
CA ASP A 202 -21.37 -7.65 34.60
C ASP A 202 -20.35 -6.55 34.84
N LEU A 203 -20.83 -5.30 34.91
CA LEU A 203 -19.98 -4.13 35.14
C LEU A 203 -19.48 -4.15 36.60
N ARG A 204 -18.17 -4.31 36.79
CA ARG A 204 -17.52 -4.37 38.11
C ARG A 204 -17.00 -3.00 38.55
N VAL A 205 -16.37 -2.26 37.64
CA VAL A 205 -15.77 -0.94 37.94
C VAL A 205 -16.14 0.05 36.86
N PHE A 206 -16.59 1.22 37.26
CA PHE A 206 -16.70 2.40 36.42
C PHE A 206 -15.81 3.51 36.97
N LEU A 207 -14.89 3.99 36.17
CA LEU A 207 -13.99 5.08 36.51
C LEU A 207 -14.25 6.24 35.54
N HIS A 208 -14.52 7.42 36.07
CA HIS A 208 -14.60 8.65 35.30
C HIS A 208 -13.54 9.63 35.81
N ALA A 209 -12.70 10.15 34.93
CA ALA A 209 -11.70 11.15 35.24
C ALA A 209 -11.88 12.38 34.36
N ARG A 210 -11.78 13.56 34.96
CA ARG A 210 -11.89 14.82 34.22
C ARG A 210 -10.72 15.00 33.25
N ARG A 211 -9.52 14.61 33.69
CA ARG A 211 -8.26 14.78 32.96
C ARG A 211 -7.36 13.56 33.18
N ALA A 212 -6.64 13.15 32.14
CA ALA A 212 -5.58 12.16 32.23
C ALA A 212 -4.30 12.72 31.59
N ASP A 213 -3.19 12.70 32.32
CA ASP A 213 -1.88 13.14 31.86
C ASP A 213 -0.94 11.93 31.76
N LEU A 214 -0.24 11.76 30.62
CA LEU A 214 0.71 10.67 30.43
C LEU A 214 1.99 10.95 31.23
N VAL A 215 2.29 10.11 32.23
CA VAL A 215 3.49 10.25 33.08
C VAL A 215 4.66 9.42 32.55
N ASP A 216 4.37 8.22 32.02
CA ASP A 216 5.34 7.29 31.45
C ASP A 216 4.68 6.48 30.32
N ALA A 217 5.43 5.66 29.57
CA ALA A 217 4.99 4.97 28.36
C ALA A 217 3.67 4.18 28.49
N ARG A 218 3.28 3.75 29.71
CA ARG A 218 2.01 3.07 30.01
C ARG A 218 1.23 3.64 31.20
N TRP A 219 1.78 4.62 31.90
CA TRP A 219 1.18 5.14 33.14
C TRP A 219 0.53 6.49 32.91
N TRP A 220 -0.78 6.55 33.16
CA TRP A 220 -1.57 7.77 33.09
C TRP A 220 -1.93 8.24 34.49
N LEU A 221 -1.71 9.52 34.77
CA LEU A 221 -2.19 10.16 35.99
C LEU A 221 -3.58 10.74 35.74
N LEU A 222 -4.58 10.09 36.31
CA LEU A 222 -5.97 10.54 36.26
C LEU A 222 -6.20 11.56 37.36
N THR A 223 -6.83 12.68 37.04
CA THR A 223 -7.14 13.79 37.97
C THR A 223 -8.64 14.02 38.07
N ASP A 224 -9.14 14.28 39.28
CA ASP A 224 -10.56 14.36 39.65
C ASP A 224 -11.32 13.10 39.21
N VAL A 225 -10.99 12.00 39.90
CA VAL A 225 -11.47 10.66 39.58
C VAL A 225 -12.69 10.33 40.41
N LEU A 226 -13.76 9.94 39.75
CA LEU A 226 -14.93 9.29 40.32
C LEU A 226 -14.85 7.80 40.00
N GLU A 227 -14.67 6.99 41.02
CA GLU A 227 -14.65 5.54 40.92
C GLU A 227 -15.93 4.98 41.53
N LYS A 228 -16.65 4.18 40.76
CA LYS A 228 -17.79 3.38 41.22
C LYS A 228 -17.41 1.91 41.12
N GLN A 229 -17.49 1.20 42.22
CA GLN A 229 -17.34 -0.24 42.26
C GLN A 229 -18.70 -0.85 42.52
N PHE A 230 -19.10 -1.77 41.65
CA PHE A 230 -20.34 -2.51 41.75
C PHE A 230 -20.00 -3.89 42.31
N ALA A 231 -20.53 -4.18 43.50
CA ALA A 231 -20.43 -5.47 44.15
C ALA A 231 -21.86 -6.01 44.40
N PRO A 232 -22.04 -7.33 44.60
CA PRO A 232 -23.35 -7.90 44.93
C PRO A 232 -23.98 -7.28 46.17
N GLU A 233 -23.16 -6.81 47.10
CA GLU A 233 -23.54 -6.21 48.38
C GLU A 233 -23.94 -4.72 48.26
N GLY A 234 -23.68 -4.08 47.11
CA GLY A 234 -24.01 -2.68 46.87
C GLY A 234 -22.99 -1.95 45.99
N THR A 235 -23.28 -0.67 45.69
CA THR A 235 -22.39 0.19 44.91
C THR A 235 -21.59 1.11 45.83
N THR A 236 -20.26 1.02 45.77
CA THR A 236 -19.36 1.93 46.48
C THR A 236 -18.88 3.02 45.53
N THR A 237 -19.07 4.29 45.90
CA THR A 237 -18.55 5.43 45.13
C THR A 237 -17.42 6.10 45.91
N ARG A 238 -16.26 6.28 45.28
CA ARG A 238 -15.10 6.98 45.82
C ARG A 238 -14.73 8.13 44.90
N ARG A 239 -14.37 9.26 45.49
CA ARG A 239 -13.81 10.40 44.76
C ARG A 239 -12.36 10.58 45.18
N LEU A 240 -11.45 10.50 44.21
CA LEU A 240 -10.02 10.57 44.42
C LEU A 240 -9.47 11.82 43.70
N PRO A 241 -8.59 12.60 44.35
CA PRO A 241 -8.01 13.79 43.72
C PRO A 241 -7.12 13.41 42.53
N ALA A 242 -6.33 12.34 42.67
CA ALA A 242 -5.53 11.76 41.61
C ALA A 242 -5.38 10.25 41.78
N ARG A 243 -5.24 9.52 40.67
CA ARG A 243 -4.96 8.07 40.66
C ARG A 243 -4.06 7.73 39.48
N ALA A 244 -2.98 6.99 39.75
CA ALA A 244 -2.21 6.36 38.70
C ALA A 244 -2.99 5.18 38.11
N TRP A 245 -3.11 5.16 36.80
CA TRP A 245 -3.78 4.10 36.05
C TRP A 245 -2.84 3.57 34.98
N GLU A 246 -2.60 2.26 35.03
CA GLU A 246 -1.87 1.55 33.98
C GLU A 246 -2.82 1.39 32.79
N SER A 247 -2.57 2.16 31.74
CA SER A 247 -3.38 2.09 30.52
C SER A 247 -2.80 1.06 29.57
N PHE A 248 -3.69 0.41 28.85
CA PHE A 248 -3.35 -0.41 27.69
C PHE A 248 -3.06 0.42 26.43
N LEU A 249 -3.27 1.75 26.48
CA LEU A 249 -2.89 2.69 25.42
C LEU A 249 -1.56 3.36 25.77
N GLY A 250 -0.49 2.84 25.19
CA GLY A 250 0.80 3.54 25.14
C GLY A 250 0.82 4.65 24.09
N ARG A 251 1.84 5.53 24.15
CA ARG A 251 2.01 6.65 23.21
C ARG A 251 2.00 6.21 21.74
N GLU A 252 2.58 5.07 21.42
CA GLU A 252 2.62 4.51 20.05
C GLU A 252 1.25 4.04 19.54
N GLN A 253 0.35 3.57 20.42
CA GLN A 253 -0.99 3.09 20.03
C GLN A 253 -1.96 4.25 19.73
N ILE A 254 -1.80 5.40 20.38
CA ILE A 254 -2.60 6.60 20.11
C ILE A 254 -2.25 7.16 18.72
N ASP A 255 -0.98 7.16 18.35
CA ASP A 255 -0.54 7.56 17.00
C ASP A 255 -1.01 6.57 15.92
N LEU A 256 -1.09 5.27 16.24
CA LEU A 256 -1.63 4.23 15.35
C LEU A 256 -3.15 4.25 15.20
N LEU A 257 -3.89 4.70 16.22
CA LEU A 257 -5.35 4.85 16.19
C LEU A 257 -5.83 5.89 15.16
N VAL A 258 -4.93 6.77 14.71
CA VAL A 258 -5.23 7.84 13.75
C VAL A 258 -4.85 7.44 12.32
N LEU A 259 -4.00 6.43 12.11
CA LEU A 259 -3.49 6.07 10.78
C LEU A 259 -4.42 5.07 10.05
N PRO A 260 -4.76 5.30 8.77
CA PRO A 260 -5.58 4.37 8.00
C PRO A 260 -4.84 3.04 7.79
N ALA A 261 -5.54 1.91 7.91
CA ALA A 261 -4.97 0.56 7.78
C ALA A 261 -4.10 0.34 6.51
N GLY A 262 -4.44 0.99 5.40
CA GLY A 262 -3.66 0.89 4.15
C GLY A 262 -2.26 1.53 4.20
N SER A 263 -1.99 2.42 5.16
CA SER A 263 -0.70 3.12 5.31
C SER A 263 0.36 2.31 6.07
N LEU A 264 -0.02 1.21 6.70
CA LEU A 264 0.89 0.35 7.49
C LEU A 264 1.71 -0.57 6.60
N SER A 265 2.95 -0.88 6.98
CA SER A 265 3.78 -1.87 6.28
C SER A 265 3.17 -3.27 6.33
N LEU A 266 3.67 -4.20 5.51
CA LEU A 266 3.16 -5.57 5.49
C LEU A 266 3.48 -6.28 6.81
N TRP A 267 4.68 -6.04 7.36
CA TRP A 267 5.07 -6.55 8.68
C TRP A 267 4.22 -5.96 9.81
N ASP A 268 3.94 -4.66 9.77
CA ASP A 268 3.10 -4.01 10.77
C ASP A 268 1.66 -4.52 10.75
N LEU A 269 1.07 -4.68 9.56
CA LEU A 269 -0.25 -5.28 9.40
C LEU A 269 -0.32 -6.69 9.97
N TYR A 270 0.67 -7.54 9.66
CA TYR A 270 0.73 -8.90 10.19
C TYR A 270 0.83 -8.94 11.71
N ARG A 271 1.69 -8.09 12.31
CA ARG A 271 1.82 -7.96 13.76
C ARG A 271 0.51 -7.46 14.39
N TYR A 272 -0.11 -6.45 13.79
CA TYR A 272 -1.32 -5.82 14.33
C TYR A 272 -2.53 -6.76 14.27
N VAL A 273 -2.72 -7.49 13.17
CA VAL A 273 -3.77 -8.52 13.05
C VAL A 273 -3.64 -9.58 14.15
N ARG A 274 -2.41 -10.02 14.47
CA ARG A 274 -2.19 -10.97 15.58
C ARG A 274 -2.57 -10.40 16.94
N VAL A 275 -2.24 -9.13 17.19
CA VAL A 275 -2.61 -8.44 18.44
C VAL A 275 -4.13 -8.32 18.56
N LEU A 276 -4.83 -7.92 17.50
CA LEU A 276 -6.29 -7.80 17.48
C LEU A 276 -6.97 -9.16 17.73
N ARG A 277 -6.49 -10.22 17.08
CA ARG A 277 -7.01 -11.58 17.28
C ARG A 277 -6.81 -12.07 18.71
N ALA A 278 -5.63 -11.82 19.30
CA ALA A 278 -5.35 -12.19 20.68
C ALA A 278 -6.23 -11.41 21.69
N GLY A 279 -6.57 -10.15 21.37
CA GLY A 279 -7.48 -9.32 22.14
C GLY A 279 -8.97 -9.59 21.91
N GLY A 280 -9.34 -10.55 21.06
CA GLY A 280 -10.74 -10.85 20.72
C GLY A 280 -11.45 -9.76 19.92
N GLN A 281 -10.71 -8.88 19.23
CA GLN A 281 -11.24 -7.82 18.38
C GLN A 281 -11.38 -8.30 16.94
N ASP A 282 -12.32 -7.73 16.18
CA ASP A 282 -12.49 -8.02 14.75
C ASP A 282 -11.30 -7.46 13.93
N PRO A 283 -10.45 -8.33 13.34
CA PRO A 283 -9.31 -7.89 12.56
C PRO A 283 -9.63 -7.70 11.08
N ALA A 284 -10.87 -7.93 10.63
CA ALA A 284 -11.23 -8.10 9.21
C ALA A 284 -10.72 -6.97 8.32
N ARG A 285 -10.81 -5.71 8.76
CA ARG A 285 -10.33 -4.54 8.01
C ARG A 285 -8.82 -4.57 7.77
N TYR A 286 -8.04 -4.95 8.77
CA TYR A 286 -6.57 -5.01 8.69
C TYR A 286 -6.10 -6.27 7.97
N GLU A 287 -6.83 -7.37 8.12
CA GLU A 287 -6.60 -8.60 7.39
C GLU A 287 -6.84 -8.43 5.89
N LEU A 288 -7.92 -7.74 5.50
CA LEU A 288 -8.17 -7.39 4.10
C LEU A 288 -7.03 -6.53 3.53
N ALA A 289 -6.57 -5.53 4.28
CA ALA A 289 -5.43 -4.70 3.86
C ALA A 289 -4.13 -5.51 3.70
N LEU A 290 -3.88 -6.46 4.60
CA LEU A 290 -2.74 -7.37 4.51
C LEU A 290 -2.81 -8.21 3.22
N TRP A 291 -3.94 -8.88 2.98
CA TRP A 291 -4.14 -9.71 1.80
C TRP A 291 -4.08 -8.90 0.50
N HIS A 292 -4.61 -7.67 0.52
CA HIS A 292 -4.50 -6.75 -0.60
C HIS A 292 -3.04 -6.41 -0.93
N LYS A 293 -2.21 -6.07 0.08
CA LYS A 293 -0.78 -5.77 -0.12
C LYS A 293 0.02 -6.96 -0.61
N VAL A 294 -0.23 -8.16 -0.07
CA VAL A 294 0.41 -9.40 -0.54
C VAL A 294 0.02 -9.72 -1.99
N SER A 295 -1.23 -9.44 -2.36
CA SER A 295 -1.76 -9.76 -3.68
C SER A 295 -1.28 -8.78 -4.76
N MET A 296 -0.92 -7.54 -4.42
CA MET A 296 -0.51 -6.51 -5.38
C MET A 296 0.67 -6.89 -6.30
N PRO A 297 1.81 -7.39 -5.77
CA PRO A 297 2.89 -7.89 -6.63
C PRO A 297 2.44 -9.06 -7.50
N LEU A 298 1.70 -10.01 -6.94
CA LEU A 298 1.20 -11.18 -7.68
C LEU A 298 0.26 -10.77 -8.81
N ALA A 299 -0.64 -9.83 -8.56
CA ALA A 299 -1.52 -9.23 -9.55
C ALA A 299 -0.72 -8.53 -10.66
N THR A 300 0.33 -7.79 -10.30
CA THR A 300 1.22 -7.15 -11.30
C THR A 300 1.83 -8.19 -12.25
N GLY A 301 2.37 -9.29 -11.71
CA GLY A 301 2.90 -10.38 -12.53
C GLY A 301 1.86 -11.08 -13.39
N ALA A 302 0.69 -11.36 -12.82
CA ALA A 302 -0.43 -11.97 -13.54
C ALA A 302 -0.91 -11.08 -14.70
N MET A 303 -0.97 -9.77 -14.51
CA MET A 303 -1.35 -8.80 -15.53
C MET A 303 -0.38 -8.75 -16.71
N VAL A 304 0.93 -8.86 -16.46
CA VAL A 304 1.92 -9.03 -17.54
C VAL A 304 1.69 -10.32 -18.31
N LEU A 305 1.37 -11.41 -17.61
CA LEU A 305 1.11 -12.70 -18.25
C LEU A 305 -0.17 -12.65 -19.10
N LEU A 306 -1.22 -11.97 -18.63
CA LEU A 306 -2.47 -11.77 -19.38
C LEU A 306 -2.26 -10.94 -20.66
N ALA A 307 -1.31 -10.01 -20.69
CA ALA A 307 -1.02 -9.23 -21.90
C ALA A 307 -0.56 -10.10 -23.09
N ILE A 308 0.07 -11.25 -22.83
CA ILE A 308 0.62 -12.16 -23.86
C ILE A 308 -0.50 -12.70 -24.78
N PRO A 309 -1.54 -13.40 -24.29
CA PRO A 309 -2.61 -13.91 -25.15
C PRO A 309 -3.40 -12.81 -25.86
N PHE A 310 -3.51 -11.61 -25.28
CA PHE A 310 -4.16 -10.48 -25.96
C PHE A 310 -3.45 -10.13 -27.26
N VAL A 311 -2.11 -10.02 -27.25
CA VAL A 311 -1.36 -9.60 -28.46
C VAL A 311 -1.14 -10.75 -29.44
N PHE A 312 -0.88 -11.97 -28.94
CA PHE A 312 -0.59 -13.12 -29.82
C PHE A 312 -1.83 -13.89 -30.28
N GLY A 313 -2.97 -13.75 -29.59
CA GLY A 313 -4.22 -14.44 -29.89
C GLY A 313 -5.30 -13.49 -30.40
N LEU A 314 -6.06 -12.89 -29.48
CA LEU A 314 -7.35 -12.25 -29.76
C LEU A 314 -7.25 -10.97 -30.60
N LEU A 315 -6.13 -10.23 -30.54
CA LEU A 315 -6.02 -8.88 -31.11
C LEU A 315 -4.88 -8.75 -32.13
N ARG A 316 -4.55 -9.84 -32.82
CA ARG A 316 -3.45 -9.91 -33.79
C ARG A 316 -3.59 -8.86 -34.91
N VAL A 317 -4.82 -8.51 -35.30
CA VAL A 317 -5.13 -7.54 -36.37
C VAL A 317 -5.77 -6.23 -35.84
N ALA A 318 -5.92 -6.09 -34.52
CA ALA A 318 -6.58 -4.93 -33.93
C ALA A 318 -5.67 -3.70 -33.86
N SER A 319 -6.27 -2.50 -33.97
CA SER A 319 -5.54 -1.23 -33.80
C SER A 319 -5.06 -1.06 -32.35
N ALA A 320 -4.07 -0.18 -32.12
CA ALA A 320 -3.57 0.11 -30.77
C ALA A 320 -4.68 0.54 -29.80
N GLY A 321 -5.66 1.34 -30.28
CA GLY A 321 -6.81 1.77 -29.48
C GLY A 321 -7.74 0.62 -29.09
N GLN A 322 -8.06 -0.30 -30.02
CA GLN A 322 -8.86 -1.48 -29.71
C GLN A 322 -8.18 -2.40 -28.68
N ARG A 323 -6.85 -2.48 -28.72
CA ARG A 323 -6.07 -3.24 -27.74
C ARG A 323 -6.10 -2.62 -26.34
N MET A 324 -6.04 -1.29 -26.26
CA MET A 324 -6.20 -0.59 -24.99
C MET A 324 -7.62 -0.79 -24.42
N MET A 325 -8.67 -0.64 -25.23
CA MET A 325 -10.06 -0.81 -24.77
C MET A 325 -10.33 -2.23 -24.27
N ALA A 326 -9.85 -3.26 -24.98
CA ALA A 326 -9.97 -4.64 -24.53
C ALA A 326 -9.19 -4.89 -23.23
N GLY A 327 -8.00 -4.29 -23.08
CA GLY A 327 -7.21 -4.37 -21.86
C GLY A 327 -7.83 -3.66 -20.66
N THR A 328 -8.62 -2.59 -20.86
CA THR A 328 -9.34 -1.92 -19.77
C THR A 328 -10.61 -2.64 -19.33
N LEU A 329 -11.19 -3.49 -20.19
CA LEU A 329 -12.43 -4.23 -19.92
C LEU A 329 -12.19 -5.60 -19.25
N ALA A 330 -10.94 -6.07 -19.22
CA ALA A 330 -10.53 -7.36 -18.67
C ALA A 330 -9.93 -7.20 -17.27
#